data_AF-A0A1R3TQL5-F1
#
_entry.id   AF-A0A1R3TQL5-F1
#
_cell.length_a   1.000
_cell.length_b   1.000
_cell.length_c   1.000
_cell.angle_alpha   90.00
_cell.angle_beta   90.00
_cell.angle_gamma   90.00
#
_symmetry.space_group_name_H-M   'P 1'
#
loop_
_entity.id
_entity.type
_entity.pdbx_description
1 polymer ?
#
loop_
_entity_poly.entity_id
_entity_poly.type
_entity_poly.pdbx_seq_one_letter_code
_entity_poly.pdbx_strand_id
1 'polypeptide(L)'
;MAEGISRLDRVRIHRALSRPALLFGADRELVLMTGLTAVILIFVVLTMVSAAVGFTIWVVVVGLLRMMARADPFMRQVYLRHMRYRAHYRPTSSPWRKY
;
A
#
# COMPACT_ATOMS: atom_id res chain seq x y z
N MET A 1 -12.80 -45.12 -24.78
CA MET A 1 -13.20 -44.27 -23.63
C MET A 1 -12.92 -42.84 -24.01
N ALA A 2 -13.97 -42.03 -24.19
CA ALA A 2 -13.87 -40.69 -24.76
C ALA A 2 -13.32 -39.68 -23.73
N GLU A 3 -12.25 -38.98 -24.08
CA GLU A 3 -11.79 -37.80 -23.35
C GLU A 3 -12.84 -36.70 -23.51
N GLY A 4 -13.56 -36.41 -22.42
CA GLY A 4 -14.50 -35.29 -22.36
C GLY A 4 -13.73 -33.99 -22.49
N ILE A 5 -13.93 -33.28 -23.60
CA ILE A 5 -13.42 -31.93 -23.86
C ILE A 5 -13.95 -31.03 -22.75
N SER A 6 -13.11 -30.73 -21.77
CA SER A 6 -13.42 -29.78 -20.69
C SER A 6 -13.69 -28.41 -21.33
N ARG A 7 -14.96 -28.02 -21.42
CA ARG A 7 -15.36 -26.67 -21.83
C ARG A 7 -14.98 -25.71 -20.72
N LEU A 8 -13.79 -25.12 -20.84
CA LEU A 8 -13.36 -24.03 -19.96
C LEU A 8 -14.31 -22.85 -20.12
N ASP A 9 -15.14 -22.62 -19.11
CA ASP A 9 -16.10 -21.53 -19.09
C ASP A 9 -15.35 -20.20 -18.91
N ARG A 10 -15.48 -19.29 -19.88
CA ARG A 10 -14.81 -17.99 -19.84
C ARG A 10 -15.65 -16.99 -19.07
N VAL A 11 -15.39 -16.87 -17.77
CA VAL A 11 -16.00 -15.86 -16.90
C VAL A 11 -15.36 -14.49 -17.16
N ARG A 12 -16.18 -13.47 -17.42
CA ARG A 12 -15.72 -12.07 -17.51
C ARG A 12 -15.34 -11.56 -16.13
N ILE A 13 -14.04 -11.48 -15.86
CA ILE A 13 -13.53 -10.84 -14.65
C ILE A 13 -13.73 -9.33 -14.81
N HIS A 14 -14.62 -8.78 -13.99
CA HIS A 14 -14.94 -7.35 -14.03
C HIS A 14 -13.78 -6.55 -13.42
N ARG A 15 -13.09 -5.79 -14.27
CA ARG A 15 -11.92 -4.95 -13.94
C ARG A 15 -12.19 -3.88 -12.87
N ALA A 16 -13.44 -3.68 -12.47
CA ALA A 16 -13.83 -2.81 -11.37
C ALA A 16 -13.40 -3.37 -10.00
N LEU A 17 -13.35 -4.70 -9.84
CA LEU A 17 -12.99 -5.33 -8.57
C LEU A 17 -11.47 -5.33 -8.29
N SER A 18 -10.66 -5.20 -9.34
CA SER A 18 -9.19 -5.26 -9.22
C SER A 18 -8.52 -3.89 -9.17
N ARG A 19 -9.27 -2.80 -9.37
CA ARG A 19 -8.71 -1.45 -9.36
C ARG A 19 -8.49 -1.02 -7.91
N PRO A 20 -7.25 -0.72 -7.49
CA PRO A 20 -7.01 -0.12 -6.19
C PRO A 20 -7.73 1.23 -6.16
N ALA A 21 -8.59 1.42 -5.16
CA ALA A 21 -9.33 2.65 -4.93
C ALA A 21 -8.37 3.73 -4.39
N LEU A 22 -7.67 4.39 -5.30
CA LEU A 22 -6.81 5.54 -5.03
C LEU A 22 -7.68 6.77 -4.77
N LEU A 23 -7.48 7.44 -3.63
CA LEU A 23 -8.14 8.72 -3.32
C LEU A 23 -7.15 9.85 -3.54
N PHE A 24 -7.54 10.87 -4.32
CA PHE A 24 -6.67 12.00 -4.70
C PHE A 24 -5.35 11.61 -5.40
N GLY A 25 -5.29 10.42 -6.01
CA GLY A 25 -4.07 9.90 -6.63
C GLY A 25 -3.06 9.33 -5.63
N ALA A 26 -3.47 9.12 -4.38
CA ALA A 26 -2.68 8.43 -3.36
C ALA A 26 -3.48 7.38 -2.59
N ASP A 27 -2.78 6.54 -1.84
CA ASP A 27 -3.39 5.56 -0.94
C ASP A 27 -4.24 6.28 0.11
N ARG A 28 -5.55 6.02 0.12
CA ARG A 28 -6.54 6.67 1.00
C ARG A 28 -6.09 6.71 2.46
N GLU A 29 -5.64 5.56 2.98
CA GLU A 29 -5.27 5.42 4.38
C GLU A 29 -4.05 6.25 4.74
N LEU A 30 -3.04 6.35 3.86
CA LEU A 30 -1.82 7.12 4.13
C LEU A 30 -2.10 8.62 4.15
N VAL A 31 -2.93 9.11 3.23
CA VAL A 31 -3.36 10.51 3.21
C VAL A 31 -4.18 10.85 4.45
N LEU A 32 -5.11 9.97 4.84
CA LEU A 32 -5.93 10.18 6.05
C LEU A 32 -5.09 10.16 7.33
N MET A 33 -4.15 9.22 7.47
CA MET A 33 -3.30 9.13 8.65
C MET A 33 -2.38 10.34 8.79
N THR A 34 -1.73 10.78 7.70
CA THR A 34 -0.87 11.97 7.72
C THR A 34 -1.64 13.27 7.95
N GLY A 35 -2.85 13.38 7.39
CA GLY A 35 -3.79 14.46 7.72
C GLY A 35 -4.12 14.50 9.20
N LEU A 36 -4.49 13.36 9.79
CA LEU A 36 -4.79 13.26 11.22
C LEU A 36 -3.57 13.62 12.09
N THR A 37 -2.40 13.05 11.79
CA THR A 37 -1.16 13.34 12.54
C THR A 37 -0.78 14.82 12.46
N ALA A 38 -0.94 15.46 11.31
CA ALA A 38 -0.66 16.89 11.16
C ALA A 38 -1.64 17.76 11.96
N VAL A 39 -2.93 17.43 11.94
CA VAL A 39 -3.93 18.10 12.77
C VAL A 39 -3.55 17.99 14.24
N ILE A 40 -3.21 16.78 14.72
CA ILE A 40 -2.76 16.57 16.10
C ILE A 40 -1.52 17.41 16.42
N LEU A 41 -0.53 17.45 15.52
CA LEU A 41 0.70 18.21 15.72
C LEU A 41 0.46 19.72 15.81
N ILE A 42 -0.48 20.26 15.03
CA ILE A 42 -0.91 21.67 15.11
C ILE A 42 -1.59 21.95 16.47
N PHE A 43 -2.47 21.05 16.92
CA PHE A 43 -3.20 21.21 18.18
C PHE A 43 -2.33 21.03 19.44
N VAL A 44 -1.21 20.31 19.37
CA VAL A 44 -0.31 20.10 20.52
C VAL A 44 0.45 21.38 20.89
N VAL A 45 0.83 22.21 19.91
CA VAL A 45 1.79 23.31 20.16
C VAL A 45 1.11 24.69 20.31
N LEU A 46 -0.14 24.86 19.83
CA LEU A 46 -1.03 26.04 20.04
C LEU A 46 -0.37 27.43 19.88
N THR A 47 0.71 27.55 19.12
CA THR A 47 1.48 28.79 18.90
C THR A 47 1.52 29.13 17.41
N MET A 48 1.40 30.42 17.08
CA MET A 48 1.27 30.90 15.69
C MET A 48 2.43 30.45 14.78
N VAL A 49 3.65 30.47 15.32
CA VAL A 49 4.86 30.02 14.60
C VAL A 49 4.81 28.53 14.34
N SER A 50 4.41 27.73 15.33
CA SER A 50 4.31 26.29 15.22
C SER A 50 3.18 25.86 14.29
N ALA A 51 2.09 26.63 14.21
CA ALA A 51 1.03 26.42 13.24
C ALA A 51 1.54 26.59 11.80
N ALA A 52 2.33 27.64 11.52
CA ALA A 52 2.92 27.86 10.20
C ALA A 52 3.93 26.77 9.84
N VAL A 53 4.84 26.41 10.76
CA VAL A 53 5.82 25.35 10.55
C VAL A 53 5.14 23.99 10.36
N GLY A 54 4.16 23.67 11.21
CA GLY A 54 3.38 22.42 11.14
C GLY A 54 2.61 22.30 9.83
N PHE A 55 1.98 23.38 9.37
CA PHE A 55 1.30 23.41 8.07
C PHE A 55 2.28 23.20 6.91
N THR A 56 3.45 23.84 6.96
CA THR A 56 4.47 23.69 5.92
C THR A 56 4.98 22.25 5.85
N ILE A 57 5.31 21.65 7.00
CA ILE A 57 5.71 20.24 7.09
C ILE A 57 4.60 19.32 6.57
N TRP A 58 3.35 19.58 6.93
CA TRP A 58 2.22 18.79 6.47
C TRP A 58 2.08 18.80 4.94
N VAL A 59 2.13 19.99 4.32
CA VAL A 59 2.07 20.12 2.86
C VAL A 59 3.21 19.37 2.17
N VAL A 60 4.43 19.46 2.72
CA VAL A 60 5.60 18.72 2.20
C VAL A 60 5.38 17.21 2.30
N VAL A 61 4.94 16.71 3.46
CA VAL A 61 4.68 15.27 3.67
C VAL A 61 3.58 14.75 2.74
N VAL A 62 2.49 15.49 2.57
CA VAL A 62 1.41 15.14 1.64
C VAL A 62 1.92 15.15 0.19
N GLY A 63 2.75 16.12 -0.18
CA GLY A 63 3.39 16.19 -1.50
C GLY A 63 4.27 14.96 -1.80
N LEU A 64 5.07 14.54 -0.83
CA LEU A 64 5.93 13.35 -0.95
C LEU A 64 5.10 12.07 -1.07
N LEU A 65 4.05 11.90 -0.27
CA LEU A 65 3.14 10.75 -0.38
C LEU A 65 2.42 10.70 -1.72
N ARG A 66 2.02 11.87 -2.26
CA ARG A 66 1.44 11.97 -3.59
C ARG A 66 2.43 11.59 -4.68
N MET A 67 3.70 11.97 -4.56
CA MET A 67 4.76 11.54 -5.49
C MET A 67 4.98 10.03 -5.43
N MET A 68 5.04 9.43 -4.23
CA MET A 68 5.18 7.98 -4.09
C MET A 68 4.02 7.22 -4.73
N ALA A 69 2.79 7.65 -4.48
CA ALA A 69 1.63 6.96 -5.04
C ALA A 69 1.47 7.14 -6.55
N ARG A 70 2.03 8.23 -7.11
CA ARG A 70 2.14 8.41 -8.57
C ARG A 70 3.15 7.43 -9.18
N ALA A 71 4.21 7.07 -8.45
CA ALA A 71 5.23 6.13 -8.91
C ALA A 71 4.74 4.67 -8.83
N ASP A 72 4.18 4.26 -7.70
CA ASP A 72 3.64 2.90 -7.54
C ASP A 72 2.46 2.84 -6.55
N PRO A 73 1.23 2.56 -7.03
CA PRO A 73 0.05 2.41 -6.18
C PRO A 73 0.14 1.26 -5.17
N PHE A 74 0.95 0.24 -5.45
CA PHE A 74 1.08 -0.97 -4.63
C PHE A 74 2.33 -0.98 -3.74
N MET A 75 3.08 0.12 -3.72
CA MET A 75 4.38 0.21 -3.03
C MET A 75 4.26 -0.16 -1.55
N ARG A 76 3.17 0.25 -0.89
CA ARG A 76 2.88 -0.11 0.51
C ARG A 76 2.76 -1.62 0.72
N GLN A 77 1.99 -2.29 -0.13
CA GLN A 77 1.73 -3.73 0.02
C GLN A 77 3.01 -4.53 -0.18
N VAL A 78 3.82 -4.12 -1.17
CA VAL A 78 5.14 -4.71 -1.42
C VAL A 78 6.08 -4.42 -0.25
N TYR A 79 6.09 -3.20 0.29
CA TYR A 79 6.92 -2.82 1.42
C TYR A 79 6.58 -3.58 2.70
N LEU A 80 5.29 -3.68 3.05
CA LEU A 80 4.84 -4.47 4.22
C LEU A 80 5.18 -5.95 4.06
N ARG A 81 5.05 -6.48 2.84
CA ARG A 81 5.46 -7.85 2.52
C ARG A 81 6.97 -8.02 2.64
N HIS A 82 7.74 -7.04 2.17
CA HIS A 82 9.20 -7.02 2.27
C HIS A 82 9.67 -7.00 3.73
N MET A 83 9.09 -6.16 4.58
CA MET A 83 9.37 -6.15 6.03
C MET A 83 9.06 -7.50 6.70
N ARG A 84 8.04 -8.22 6.21
CA ARG A 84 7.67 -9.52 6.76
C ARG A 84 8.59 -10.64 6.28
N TYR A 85 9.35 -10.43 5.21
CA TYR A 85 10.29 -11.43 4.73
C TYR A 85 11.49 -11.54 5.67
N ARG A 86 11.88 -12.78 5.99
CA ARG A 86 13.12 -13.04 6.72
C ARG A 86 14.32 -12.79 5.80
N ALA A 87 15.41 -12.32 6.40
CA ALA A 87 16.70 -12.13 5.71
C ALA A 87 17.23 -13.43 5.06
N HIS A 88 16.91 -14.58 5.67
CA HIS A 88 17.27 -15.87 5.10
C HIS A 88 16.11 -16.85 5.27
N TYR A 89 15.61 -17.35 4.15
CA TYR A 89 14.74 -18.51 4.11
C TYR A 89 15.60 -19.73 3.87
N ARG A 90 15.55 -20.69 4.80
CA ARG A 90 16.20 -21.98 4.57
C ARG A 90 15.58 -22.60 3.31
N PRO A 91 16.39 -23.16 2.39
CA PRO A 91 15.86 -23.91 1.27
C PRO A 91 15.21 -25.18 1.80
N THR A 92 13.93 -25.10 2.15
CA THR A 92 13.12 -26.29 2.37
C THR A 92 12.69 -26.79 1.00
N SER A 93 13.55 -27.59 0.38
CA SER A 93 13.11 -28.46 -0.71
C SER A 93 11.96 -29.32 -0.19
N SER A 94 10.91 -29.46 -1.01
CA SER A 94 9.66 -30.20 -0.78
C SER A 94 9.79 -31.60 -0.10
N PRO A 95 8.67 -32.24 0.33
CA PRO A 95 8.59 -33.32 1.34
C PRO A 95 9.37 -34.62 1.08
N TRP A 96 10.05 -34.75 -0.06
CA TRP A 96 10.72 -35.97 -0.51
C TRP A 96 12.13 -36.16 0.08
N ARG A 97 12.49 -35.41 1.12
CA ARG A 97 13.74 -35.65 1.86
C ARG A 97 13.55 -36.84 2.80
N LYS A 98 13.56 -38.06 2.24
CA LYS A 98 13.90 -39.26 3.00
C LYS A 98 15.41 -39.19 3.29
N TYR A 99 15.75 -39.59 4.52
CA TYR A 99 17.12 -39.81 4.99
C TYR A 99 18.03 -40.41 3.91
#